data_AF-A0A0A0CVQ5-F1
#
_entry.id   AF-A0A0A0CVQ5-F1
#
_cell.length_a   1.000
_cell.length_b   1.000
_cell.length_c   1.000
_cell.angle_alpha   90.00
_cell.angle_beta   90.00
_cell.angle_gamma   90.00
#
_symmetry.space_group_name_H-M   'P 1'
#
loop_
_entity.id
_entity.type
_entity.pdbx_description
1 polymer ?
#
loop_
_entity_poly.entity_id
_entity_poly.type
_entity_poly.pdbx_seq_one_letter_code
_entity_poly.pdbx_strand_id
1 'polypeptide(L)' 'FIAAPMLVAESDMILSLPRRLARRVAATAPIEVLELPLEAERFTVSMIWHERRQDDPAHAWLRRQLADSARDATRD' A
#
# COMPACT_ATOMS: atom_id res chain seq x y z
N PHE A 1 5.35 -10.45 -4.62
CA PHE A 1 5.49 -9.01 -4.28
C PHE A 1 6.36 -8.76 -3.04
N ILE A 2 6.38 -9.64 -2.02
CA ILE A 2 7.23 -9.47 -0.81
C ILE A 2 8.69 -9.93 -1.02
N ALA A 3 8.99 -10.65 -2.09
CA ALA A 3 10.35 -11.16 -2.37
C ALA A 3 11.41 -10.05 -2.51
N ALA A 4 11.10 -8.92 -3.16
CA ALA A 4 12.08 -7.86 -3.41
C ALA A 4 12.60 -7.19 -2.12
N PRO A 5 11.75 -6.79 -1.15
CA PRO A 5 12.24 -6.31 0.14
C PRO A 5 13.08 -7.32 0.92
N MET A 6 12.77 -8.62 0.83
CA MET A 6 13.59 -9.66 1.49
C MET A 6 14.96 -9.80 0.83
N LEU A 7 15.02 -9.68 -0.50
CA LEU A 7 16.29 -9.70 -1.23
C LEU A 7 17.18 -8.50 -0.87
N VAL A 8 16.59 -7.31 -0.65
CA VAL A 8 17.30 -6.13 -0.14
C VAL A 8 17.88 -6.38 1.25
N ALA A 9 17.15 -7.09 2.12
CA ALA A 9 17.64 -7.40 3.48
C ALA A 9 18.88 -8.32 3.48
N GLU A 10 19.14 -9.02 2.37
CA GLU A 10 20.24 -9.99 2.23
C GLU A 10 21.28 -9.56 1.18
N SER A 11 21.28 -8.29 0.75
CA SER A 11 22.22 -7.78 -0.27
C SER A 11 22.54 -6.29 -0.07
N ASP A 12 23.45 -5.77 -0.90
CA ASP A 12 23.81 -4.35 -0.94
C ASP A 12 22.89 -3.52 -1.86
N MET A 13 21.69 -4.01 -2.16
CA MET A 13 20.73 -3.34 -3.04
C MET A 13 19.84 -2.35 -2.28
N ILE A 14 19.23 -1.43 -3.03
CA ILE A 14 18.19 -0.53 -2.52
C ILE A 14 16.91 -0.69 -3.33
N LEU A 15 15.76 -0.39 -2.71
CA LEU A 15 14.45 -0.50 -3.32
C LEU A 15 13.59 0.72 -3.01
N SER A 16 12.98 1.30 -4.04
CA SER A 16 11.89 2.27 -3.90
C SER A 16 10.55 1.54 -3.81
N LEU A 17 9.76 1.87 -2.79
CA LEU A 17 8.47 1.23 -2.54
C LEU A 17 7.49 2.18 -1.82
N PRO A 18 6.17 1.93 -1.87
CA PRO A 18 5.21 2.73 -1.12
C PRO A 18 5.51 2.72 0.39
N ARG A 19 5.52 3.90 1.02
CA ARG A 19 5.88 4.09 2.44
C ARG A 19 5.16 3.13 3.39
N ARG A 20 3.87 2.86 3.17
CA ARG A 20 3.09 1.92 4.00
C ARG A 20 3.62 0.49 3.95
N LEU A 21 4.09 0.04 2.78
CA LEU A 21 4.71 -1.28 2.64
C LEU A 21 6.12 -1.28 3.26
N ALA A 22 6.90 -0.22 3.05
CA ALA A 22 8.22 -0.08 3.65
C ALA A 22 8.19 -0.21 5.17
N ARG A 23 7.28 0.52 5.84
CA ARG A 23 7.10 0.45 7.29
C ARG A 23 6.69 -0.95 7.78
N ARG A 24 5.82 -1.64 7.04
CA ARG A 24 5.40 -3.00 7.40
C ARG A 24 6.54 -4.01 7.29
N VAL A 25 7.36 -3.92 6.24
CA VAL A 25 8.49 -4.84 6.08
C VAL A 25 9.58 -4.54 7.10
N ALA A 26 9.88 -3.26 7.36
CA ALA A 26 10.86 -2.86 8.37
C ALA A 26 10.48 -3.30 9.80
N ALA A 27 9.19 -3.56 10.06
CA ALA A 27 8.76 -4.14 11.33
C ALA A 27 9.12 -5.63 11.49
N THR A 28 9.49 -6.33 10.40
CA THR A 28 9.70 -7.79 10.38
C THR A 28 11.02 -8.24 9.76
N ALA A 29 11.72 -7.35 9.05
CA ALA A 29 12.97 -7.64 8.36
C ALA A 29 14.02 -6.57 8.70
N PRO A 30 15.33 -6.91 8.68
CA PRO A 30 16.41 -6.00 9.04
C PRO A 30 16.71 -5.01 7.91
N ILE A 31 15.75 -4.12 7.60
CA ILE A 31 15.89 -3.07 6.60
C ILE A 31 15.66 -1.69 7.23
N GLU A 32 16.33 -0.68 6.68
CA GLU A 32 16.12 0.72 7.05
C GLU A 32 15.25 1.44 6.02
N VAL A 33 14.37 2.32 6.50
CA VAL A 33 13.48 3.10 5.65
C VAL A 33 14.02 4.53 5.55
N LEU A 34 14.50 4.89 4.36
CA LEU A 34 15.04 6.21 4.07
C LEU A 34 14.04 7.10 3.32
N GLU A 35 14.31 8.41 3.29
CA GLU A 35 13.63 9.34 2.40
C GLU A 35 14.10 9.13 0.95
N LEU A 36 13.17 9.26 0.00
CA LEU A 36 13.48 9.08 -1.40
C LEU A 36 14.31 10.29 -1.88
N PRO A 37 15.46 10.09 -2.55
CA PRO A 37 16.38 11.19 -2.90
C PRO A 37 15.91 12.03 -4.11
N LEU A 38 14.69 11.79 -4.57
CA LEU A 38 14.08 12.47 -5.71
C LEU A 38 12.61 12.74 -5.41
N GLU A 39 12.06 13.77 -6.04
CA GLU A 39 10.63 14.02 -5.99
C GLU A 39 9.89 12.94 -6.78
N ALA A 40 8.90 12.33 -6.14
CA ALA A 40 8.02 11.36 -6.76
C ALA A 40 6.58 11.87 -6.69
N GLU A 41 5.86 11.73 -7.81
CA GLU A 41 4.43 12.01 -7.83
C GLU A 41 3.69 11.05 -6.89
N ARG A 42 2.67 11.59 -6.21
CA ARG A 42 1.77 10.78 -5.40
C ARG A 42 0.86 9.97 -6.33
N PHE A 43 0.61 8.72 -5.99
CA PHE A 43 -0.36 7.89 -6.68
C PHE A 43 -1.60 7.65 -5.81
N THR A 44 -2.73 7.43 -6.47
CA THR A 44 -4.01 7.14 -5.82
C THR A 44 -4.30 5.65 -5.88
N VAL A 45 -4.76 5.07 -4.77
CA VAL A 45 -5.33 3.73 -4.75
C VAL A 45 -6.84 3.86 -4.95
N SER A 46 -7.35 3.28 -6.03
CA SER A 46 -8.76 3.37 -6.42
C SER A 46 -9.43 2.00 -6.35
N MET A 47 -10.69 1.99 -5.92
CA MET A 47 -11.57 0.83 -6.11
C MET A 47 -12.23 0.94 -7.48
N ILE A 48 -12.20 -0.15 -8.25
CA ILE A 48 -12.77 -0.21 -9.60
C ILE A 48 -13.76 -1.37 -9.64
N TRP A 49 -14.91 -1.14 -10.27
CA TRP A 49 -15.94 -2.15 -10.49
C TRP A 49 -16.69 -1.88 -11.79
N HIS A 50 -17.36 -2.91 -12.30
CA HIS A 50 -18.19 -2.77 -13.49
C HIS A 50 -19.51 -2.05 -13.16
N GLU A 51 -20.03 -1.22 -14.07
CA GLU A 51 -21.26 -0.44 -13.90
C GLU A 51 -22.46 -1.29 -13.44
N ARG A 52 -22.62 -2.49 -14.00
CA ARG A 52 -23.60 -3.51 -13.55
C ARG A 52 -23.63 -3.80 -12.04
N ARG A 53 -22.55 -3.52 -11.30
CA ARG A 53 -22.43 -3.71 -9.83
C ARG A 53 -22.53 -2.40 -9.04
N GLN A 54 -22.87 -1.30 -9.70
CA GLN A 54 -23.00 0.01 -9.06
C GLN A 54 -24.05 -0.02 -7.95
N ASP A 55 -25.22 -0.57 -8.25
CA ASP A 55 -26.42 -0.56 -7.39
C ASP A 55 -26.66 -1.88 -6.64
N ASP A 56 -25.73 -2.83 -6.72
CA ASP A 56 -25.78 -4.08 -5.95
C ASP A 56 -25.60 -3.75 -4.45
N PRO A 57 -26.59 -4.03 -3.58
CA PRO A 57 -26.54 -3.58 -2.18
C PRO A 57 -25.38 -4.19 -1.38
N ALA A 58 -25.06 -5.46 -1.63
CA ALA A 58 -23.96 -6.15 -0.96
C ALA A 58 -22.61 -5.57 -1.40
N HIS A 59 -22.46 -5.30 -2.69
CA HIS A 59 -21.29 -4.64 -3.25
C HIS A 59 -21.13 -3.20 -2.72
N ALA A 60 -22.21 -2.43 -2.65
CA ALA A 60 -22.21 -1.08 -2.09
C ALA A 60 -21.83 -1.07 -0.59
N TRP A 61 -22.32 -2.03 0.19
CA TRP A 61 -21.92 -2.21 1.58
C TRP A 61 -20.42 -2.48 1.70
N LEU A 62 -19.88 -3.44 0.96
CA LEU A 62 -18.45 -3.78 1.01
C LEU A 62 -17.56 -2.58 0.62
N ARG A 63 -17.93 -1.83 -0.42
CA ARG A 63 -17.20 -0.62 -0.83
C ARG A 63 -17.15 0.42 0.29
N ARG A 64 -18.25 0.60 1.03
CA ARG A 64 -18.27 1.51 2.19
C ARG A 64 -17.33 1.01 3.29
N GLN A 65 -17.42 -0.28 3.67
CA GLN A 65 -16.54 -0.85 4.68
C GLN A 65 -15.04 -0.70 4.34
N LEU A 66 -14.68 -0.93 3.07
CA LEU A 66 -13.31 -0.76 2.58
C LEU A 66 -12.87 0.71 2.61
N ALA A 67 -13.74 1.63 2.19
CA ALA A 67 -13.45 3.06 2.21
C ALA A 67 -13.25 3.59 3.64
N ASP A 68 -14.09 3.17 4.58
CA ASP A 68 -13.99 3.57 5.98
C ASP A 68 -12.70 3.03 6.61
N SER A 69 -12.43 1.73 6.42
CA SER A 69 -11.18 1.11 6.91
C SER A 69 -9.92 1.77 6.33
N ALA A 70 -9.96 2.18 5.06
CA ALA A 70 -8.83 2.85 4.42
C ALA A 70 -8.61 4.28 4.97
N ARG A 71 -9.68 5.00 5.31
CA ARG A 71 -9.59 6.32 5.95
C ARG A 71 -8.97 6.23 7.34
N ASP A 72 -9.40 5.25 8.14
CA ASP A 72 -8.85 5.04 9.48
C ASP A 72 -7.35 4.70 9.40
N ALA A 73 -6.96 3.81 8.49
CA ALA A 73 -5.57 3.44 8.30
C ALA A 73 -4.67 4.50 7.64
N THR A 74 -5.21 5.69 7.32
CA THR A 74 -4.47 6.88 6.86
C THR A 74 -4.32 7.93 7.96
N ARG A 75 -5.04 7.78 9.10
CA ARG A 75 -4.93 8.67 10.27
C ARG A 75 -3.80 8.28 11.22
N ASP A 76 -3.24 7.09 11.08
CA ASP A 76 -2.02 6.59 11.76
C ASP A 76 -0.76 6.84 10.92
#